data_AF-A0A3N4LA89-F1
#
_entry.id   AF-A0A3N4LA89-F1
#
_cell.length_a   1.000
_cell.length_b   1.000
_cell.length_c   1.000
_cell.angle_alpha   90.00
_cell.angle_beta   90.00
_cell.angle_gamma   90.00
#
_symmetry.space_group_name_H-M   'P 1'
#
loop_
_entity.id
_entity.type
_entity.pdbx_description
1 polymer ?
#
loop_
_entity_poly.entity_id
_entity_poly.type
_entity_poly.pdbx_seq_one_letter_code
_entity_poly.pdbx_strand_id
1 'polypeptide(L)'
;DRFQQFFRMSKESFLHIHSKIKDHLVFHNNSKNPQVASSKQLAVCLRRLACESSTAGSNMNVGQVFGIGDGTVTLYTHRVLLALMDLWEEVVQWPSREQWAAMKARLLEDARGLGWGLFRNYIGLLDGTLVPIKCCLYQ
;
A
#
# COMPACT_ATOMS: atom_id res chain seq x y z
N ASP A 1 3.87 -17.69 5.59
CA ASP A 1 4.48 -17.79 4.25
C ASP A 1 5.66 -16.83 4.16
N ARG A 2 6.81 -17.26 3.64
CA ARG A 2 8.00 -16.41 3.46
C ARG A 2 7.73 -15.26 2.50
N PHE A 3 6.88 -15.46 1.48
CA PHE A 3 6.50 -14.42 0.53
C PHE A 3 5.81 -13.25 1.25
N GLN A 4 4.82 -13.56 2.09
CA GLN A 4 4.09 -12.57 2.87
C GLN A 4 4.95 -11.85 3.91
N GLN A 5 5.90 -12.55 4.55
CA GLN A 5 6.85 -11.88 5.45
C GLN A 5 7.75 -10.90 4.71
N PHE A 6 8.17 -11.26 3.49
CA PHE A 6 9.11 -10.45 2.71
C PHE A 6 8.45 -9.25 2.04
N PHE A 7 7.25 -9.40 1.48
CA PHE A 7 6.52 -8.35 0.76
C PHE A 7 5.38 -7.71 1.56
N ARG A 8 5.11 -8.18 2.78
CA ARG A 8 3.94 -7.79 3.60
C ARG A 8 2.60 -7.99 2.88
N MET A 9 2.56 -8.88 1.89
CA MET A 9 1.41 -9.15 1.03
C MET A 9 1.36 -10.62 0.65
N SER A 10 0.18 -11.23 0.61
CA SER A 10 0.04 -12.62 0.15
C SER A 10 0.37 -12.74 -1.34
N LYS A 11 0.79 -13.94 -1.77
CA LYS A 11 1.08 -14.20 -3.19
C LYS A 11 -0.16 -14.02 -4.07
N GLU A 12 -1.34 -14.36 -3.55
CA GLU A 12 -2.61 -14.18 -4.26
C GLU A 12 -2.92 -12.71 -4.51
N SER A 13 -2.83 -11.86 -3.49
CA SER A 13 -3.04 -10.41 -3.63
C SER A 13 -2.00 -9.78 -4.57
N PHE A 14 -0.75 -10.25 -4.52
CA PHE A 14 0.29 -9.82 -5.45
C PHE A 14 -0.12 -10.10 -6.91
N LEU A 15 -0.56 -11.33 -7.21
CA LEU A 15 -0.99 -11.72 -8.56
C LEU A 15 -2.23 -10.95 -8.99
N HIS A 16 -3.17 -10.72 -8.08
CA HIS A 16 -4.37 -9.93 -8.33
C HIS A 16 -4.02 -8.49 -8.74
N ILE A 17 -3.18 -7.81 -7.97
CA ILE A 17 -2.72 -6.45 -8.29
C ILE A 17 -1.95 -6.45 -9.61
N HIS A 18 -1.02 -7.40 -9.80
CA HIS A 18 -0.25 -7.50 -11.04
C HIS A 18 -1.16 -7.65 -12.26
N SER A 19 -2.22 -8.46 -12.17
CA SER A 19 -3.17 -8.67 -13.25
C SER A 19 -3.91 -7.40 -13.68
N LYS A 20 -4.11 -6.45 -12.74
CA LYS A 20 -4.76 -5.16 -13.00
C LYS A 20 -3.82 -4.14 -13.64
N ILE A 21 -2.54 -4.14 -13.27
CA ILE A 21 -1.59 -3.10 -13.71
C ILE A 21 -0.66 -3.52 -14.85
N LYS A 22 -0.57 -4.81 -15.18
CA LYS A 22 0.47 -5.34 -16.08
C LYS A 22 0.52 -4.69 -17.48
N ASP A 23 -0.61 -4.22 -17.99
CA ASP A 23 -0.78 -3.65 -19.33
C ASP A 23 -0.73 -2.10 -19.32
N HIS A 24 -0.40 -1.50 -18.17
CA HIS A 24 -0.31 -0.05 -18.03
C HIS A 24 0.86 0.52 -18.83
N LEU A 25 0.62 1.63 -19.57
CA LEU A 25 1.58 2.25 -20.50
C LEU A 25 2.95 2.56 -19.87
N VAL A 26 2.99 2.85 -18.57
CA VAL A 26 4.23 3.13 -17.82
C VAL A 26 5.24 1.97 -17.83
N PHE A 27 4.79 0.73 -18.05
CA PHE A 27 5.64 -0.46 -18.16
C PHE A 27 6.11 -0.75 -19.59
N HIS A 28 5.66 0.05 -20.57
CA HIS A 28 6.04 -0.06 -21.96
C HIS A 28 7.01 1.08 -22.34
N ASN A 29 8.03 0.79 -23.14
CA ASN A 29 8.81 1.83 -23.81
C ASN A 29 8.69 1.66 -25.33
N ASN A 30 8.88 2.74 -26.06
CA ASN A 30 9.02 2.71 -27.52
C ASN A 30 10.47 2.42 -27.94
N SER A 31 11.20 1.60 -27.17
CA SER A 31 12.61 1.30 -27.46
C SER A 31 12.77 -0.12 -27.98
N LYS A 32 13.89 -0.38 -28.68
CA LYS A 32 14.28 -1.72 -29.11
C LYS A 32 14.78 -2.61 -27.96
N ASN A 33 14.95 -2.04 -26.77
CA ASN A 33 15.42 -2.76 -25.59
C ASN A 33 14.21 -3.17 -24.73
N PRO A 34 14.02 -4.48 -24.48
CA PRO A 34 12.90 -4.94 -23.67
C PRO A 34 12.99 -4.39 -22.25
N GLN A 35 11.87 -3.84 -21.75
CA GLN A 35 11.78 -3.46 -20.34
C GLN A 35 11.76 -4.71 -19.45
N VAL A 36 12.23 -4.54 -18.21
CA VAL A 36 12.04 -5.56 -17.16
C VAL A 36 10.55 -5.78 -16.91
N ALA A 37 10.16 -7.04 -16.69
CA ALA A 37 8.77 -7.43 -16.44
C ALA A 37 8.12 -6.58 -15.33
N SER A 38 6.87 -6.15 -15.55
CA SER A 38 6.10 -5.35 -14.59
C SER A 38 5.94 -6.04 -13.23
N SER A 39 5.93 -7.37 -13.19
CA SER A 39 5.92 -8.16 -11.95
C SER A 39 7.19 -7.96 -11.10
N LYS A 40 8.37 -7.83 -11.73
CA LYS A 40 9.62 -7.52 -11.02
C LYS A 40 9.61 -6.09 -10.50
N GLN A 41 9.09 -5.13 -11.28
CA GLN A 41 8.95 -3.75 -10.83
C GLN A 41 8.01 -3.67 -9.61
N LEU A 42 6.87 -4.38 -9.64
CA LEU A 42 5.93 -4.51 -8.52
C LEU A 42 6.60 -5.11 -7.27
N ALA A 43 7.36 -6.18 -7.43
CA ALA A 43 8.08 -6.81 -6.31
C ALA A 43 9.08 -5.84 -5.66
N VAL A 44 9.83 -5.08 -6.45
CA VAL A 44 10.77 -4.06 -5.94
C VAL A 44 10.02 -2.96 -5.16
N CYS A 45 8.93 -2.44 -5.73
CA CYS A 45 8.10 -1.44 -5.07
C CYS A 45 7.54 -1.96 -3.74
N LEU A 46 6.92 -3.15 -3.73
CA LEU A 46 6.36 -3.74 -2.50
C LEU A 46 7.42 -4.01 -1.45
N ARG A 47 8.61 -4.47 -1.85
CA ARG A 47 9.69 -4.69 -0.88
C ARG A 47 10.15 -3.38 -0.25
N ARG A 48 10.20 -2.30 -1.02
CA ARG A 48 10.53 -0.97 -0.52
C ARG A 48 9.48 -0.49 0.48
N LEU A 49 8.19 -0.57 0.12
CA LEU A 49 7.07 -0.15 0.99
C LEU A 49 6.97 -1.01 2.26
N ALA A 50 7.24 -2.32 2.16
CA ALA A 50 7.23 -3.24 3.28
C ALA A 50 8.26 -2.92 4.37
N CYS A 51 9.27 -2.10 4.05
CA CYS A 51 10.39 -1.77 4.92
C CYS A 51 10.58 -0.27 5.13
N GLU A 52 9.68 0.58 4.65
CA GLU A 52 9.87 2.05 4.64
C GLU A 52 10.05 2.64 6.05
N SER A 53 9.51 1.99 7.09
CA SER A 53 9.71 2.34 8.50
C SER A 53 11.05 1.86 9.09
N SER A 54 11.96 1.33 8.27
CA SER A 54 13.25 0.78 8.70
C SER A 54 14.38 1.13 7.71
N THR A 55 15.63 1.03 8.16
CA THR A 55 16.79 1.20 7.28
C THR A 55 16.80 0.20 6.11
N ALA A 56 16.11 -0.94 6.22
CA ALA A 56 15.97 -1.94 5.17
C ALA A 56 15.11 -1.46 3.98
N GLY A 57 14.37 -0.36 4.11
CA GLY A 57 13.60 0.28 3.03
C GLY A 57 14.42 1.24 2.17
N SER A 58 15.69 1.48 2.51
CA SER A 58 16.56 2.35 1.71
C SER A 58 16.74 1.79 0.29
N ASN A 59 16.87 2.69 -0.69
CA ASN A 59 17.09 2.30 -2.09
C ASN A 59 18.34 1.41 -2.22
N MET A 60 19.38 1.68 -1.43
CA MET A 60 20.60 0.89 -1.39
C MET A 60 20.33 -0.56 -0.96
N ASN A 61 19.61 -0.77 0.15
CA ASN A 61 19.32 -2.12 0.64
C ASN A 61 18.40 -2.89 -0.31
N VAL A 62 17.36 -2.24 -0.82
CA VAL A 62 16.47 -2.87 -1.81
C VAL A 62 17.24 -3.18 -3.10
N GLY A 63 18.11 -2.27 -3.54
CA GLY A 63 18.99 -2.45 -4.70
C GLY A 63 19.89 -3.66 -4.56
N GLN A 64 20.56 -3.82 -3.41
CA GLN A 64 21.39 -4.99 -3.10
C GLN A 64 20.57 -6.30 -3.15
N VAL A 65 19.37 -6.30 -2.58
CA VAL A 65 18.49 -7.49 -2.55
C VAL A 65 18.06 -7.93 -3.95
N PHE A 66 17.86 -6.99 -4.88
CA PHE A 66 17.39 -7.29 -6.25
C PHE A 66 18.50 -7.24 -7.32
N GLY A 67 19.74 -6.91 -6.93
CA GLY A 67 20.87 -6.75 -7.85
C GLY A 67 20.70 -5.59 -8.83
N ILE A 68 20.13 -4.46 -8.38
CA ILE A 68 19.85 -3.29 -9.21
C ILE A 68 20.36 -2.00 -8.55
N GLY A 69 20.62 -0.96 -9.34
CA GLY A 69 21.04 0.34 -8.80
C GLY A 69 19.91 1.11 -8.12
N ASP A 70 20.25 1.97 -7.17
CA ASP A 70 19.32 2.79 -6.37
C ASP A 70 18.36 3.65 -7.23
N GLY A 71 18.86 4.21 -8.33
CA GLY A 71 18.05 4.95 -9.30
C GLY A 71 17.00 4.05 -9.99
N THR A 72 17.32 2.77 -10.20
CA THR A 72 16.39 1.78 -10.75
C THR A 72 15.31 1.41 -9.74
N VAL A 73 15.65 1.29 -8.45
CA VAL A 73 14.66 1.08 -7.37
C VAL A 73 13.67 2.24 -7.35
N THR A 74 14.16 3.48 -7.42
CA THR A 74 13.32 4.69 -7.46
C THR A 74 12.42 4.69 -8.68
N LEU A 75 12.98 4.40 -9.86
CA LEU A 75 12.25 4.33 -11.12
C LEU A 75 11.12 3.30 -11.06
N TYR A 76 11.40 2.06 -10.63
CA TYR A 76 10.38 1.01 -10.54
C TYR A 76 9.29 1.36 -9.52
N THR A 77 9.68 1.93 -8.38
CA THR A 77 8.70 2.40 -7.38
C THR A 77 7.77 3.43 -7.97
N HIS A 78 8.32 4.45 -8.64
CA HIS A 78 7.52 5.52 -9.23
C HIS A 78 6.53 4.99 -10.28
N ARG A 79 6.99 4.10 -11.17
CA ARG A 79 6.14 3.51 -12.21
C ARG A 79 4.99 2.69 -11.63
N VAL A 80 5.27 1.88 -10.62
CA VAL A 80 4.24 1.07 -9.94
C VAL A 80 3.24 1.97 -9.23
N LEU A 81 3.69 3.00 -8.53
CA LEU A 81 2.79 3.96 -7.87
C LEU A 81 1.87 4.66 -8.87
N LEU A 82 2.38 5.12 -10.01
CA LEU A 82 1.54 5.69 -11.07
C LEU A 82 0.46 4.71 -11.54
N ALA A 83 0.82 3.47 -11.86
CA ALA A 83 -0.14 2.47 -12.30
C ALA A 83 -1.18 2.09 -11.21
N LEU A 84 -0.81 2.18 -9.93
CA LEU A 84 -1.74 1.98 -8.82
C LEU A 84 -2.67 3.18 -8.59
N MET A 85 -2.19 4.41 -8.82
CA MET A 85 -2.99 5.62 -8.68
C MET A 85 -4.13 5.67 -9.70
N ASP A 86 -3.92 5.14 -10.91
CA ASP A 86 -4.98 5.05 -11.92
C ASP A 86 -6.11 4.07 -11.50
N LEU A 87 -5.85 3.15 -10.57
CA LEU A 87 -6.86 2.25 -9.99
C LEU A 87 -7.56 2.85 -8.76
N TRP A 88 -7.11 4.01 -8.26
CA TRP A 88 -7.54 4.56 -6.98
C TRP A 88 -9.06 4.78 -6.92
N GLU A 89 -9.63 5.39 -7.96
CA GLU A 89 -11.06 5.75 -7.98
C GLU A 89 -11.97 4.51 -8.00
N GLU A 90 -11.52 3.40 -8.60
CA GLU A 90 -12.29 2.16 -8.67
C GLU A 90 -12.26 1.38 -7.34
N VAL A 91 -11.12 1.45 -6.63
CA VAL A 91 -10.85 0.58 -5.48
C VAL A 91 -11.10 1.31 -4.15
N VAL A 92 -10.90 2.61 -4.09
CA VAL A 92 -11.01 3.40 -2.87
C VAL A 92 -12.30 4.21 -2.87
N GLN A 93 -13.30 3.65 -2.18
CA GLN A 93 -14.56 4.35 -1.91
C GLN A 93 -14.60 4.80 -0.45
N TRP A 94 -14.96 6.06 -0.25
CA TRP A 94 -15.27 6.54 1.09
C TRP A 94 -16.56 5.88 1.59
N PRO A 95 -16.57 5.32 2.82
CA PRO A 95 -17.78 4.76 3.40
C PRO A 95 -18.89 5.81 3.50
N SER A 96 -20.14 5.40 3.25
CA SER A 96 -21.31 6.25 3.49
C SER A 96 -21.46 6.57 4.99
N ARG A 97 -22.31 7.55 5.33
CA ARG A 97 -22.57 7.90 6.75
C ARG A 97 -23.10 6.70 7.54
N GLU A 98 -23.92 5.87 6.92
CA GLU A 98 -24.50 4.66 7.51
C GLU A 98 -23.42 3.59 7.71
N GLN A 99 -22.59 3.34 6.70
CA GLN A 99 -21.46 2.41 6.78
C GLN A 99 -20.46 2.86 7.85
N TRP A 100 -20.22 4.17 7.94
CA TRP A 100 -19.35 4.77 8.93
C TRP A 100 -19.92 4.63 10.35
N ALA A 101 -21.22 4.86 10.54
CA ALA A 101 -21.90 4.66 11.82
C ALA A 101 -21.86 3.18 12.26
N ALA A 102 -22.09 2.25 11.33
CA ALA A 102 -22.01 0.81 11.58
C ALA A 102 -20.58 0.35 11.96
N MET A 103 -19.57 0.84 11.24
CA MET A 103 -18.15 0.60 11.56
C MET A 103 -17.81 1.11 12.96
N LYS A 104 -18.25 2.33 13.27
CA LYS A 104 -18.05 2.95 14.59
C LYS A 104 -18.69 2.12 15.71
N ALA A 105 -19.92 1.64 15.51
CA ALA A 105 -20.62 0.81 16.50
C ALA A 105 -19.87 -0.50 16.78
N ARG A 106 -19.46 -1.23 15.74
CA ARG A 106 -18.65 -2.47 15.88
C ARG A 106 -17.35 -2.25 16.64
N LEU A 107 -16.59 -1.22 16.26
CA LEU A 107 -15.31 -0.93 16.91
C LEU A 107 -15.48 -0.56 18.39
N LEU A 108 -16.55 0.17 18.73
CA LEU A 108 -16.90 0.49 20.11
C LEU A 108 -17.26 -0.75 20.94
N GLU A 109 -17.96 -1.72 20.36
CA GLU A 109 -18.23 -3.01 20.99
C GLU A 109 -16.94 -3.81 21.22
N ASP A 110 -16.10 -3.94 20.18
CA ASP A 110 -14.83 -4.67 20.26
C ASP A 110 -13.88 -4.05 21.30
N ALA A 111 -13.76 -2.72 21.34
CA ALA A 111 -12.90 -2.03 22.30
C ALA A 111 -13.39 -2.14 23.75
N ARG A 112 -14.72 -2.14 23.96
CA ARG A 112 -15.30 -2.41 25.30
C ARG A 112 -14.97 -3.84 25.76
N GLY A 113 -15.04 -4.82 24.85
CA GLY A 113 -14.68 -6.21 25.14
C GLY A 113 -13.18 -6.40 25.44
N LEU A 114 -12.33 -5.55 24.87
CA LEU A 114 -10.87 -5.60 25.05
C LEU A 114 -10.34 -4.68 26.17
N GLY A 115 -11.18 -3.83 26.75
CA GLY A 115 -10.78 -2.84 27.77
C GLY A 115 -10.01 -1.63 27.21
N TRP A 116 -10.10 -1.37 25.90
CA TRP A 116 -9.38 -0.28 25.23
C TRP A 116 -10.26 0.97 25.17
N GLY A 117 -9.67 2.14 25.50
CA GLY A 117 -10.33 3.43 25.33
C GLY A 117 -10.24 3.91 23.87
N LEU A 118 -11.33 3.81 23.11
CA LEU A 118 -11.43 4.44 21.79
C LEU A 118 -11.65 5.96 21.93
N PHE A 119 -10.88 6.76 21.20
CA PHE A 119 -11.10 8.20 21.08
C PHE A 119 -12.44 8.51 20.39
N ARG A 120 -13.08 9.64 20.73
CA ARG A 120 -14.28 10.10 20.01
C ARG A 120 -13.88 10.74 18.69
N ASN A 121 -14.67 10.49 17.64
CA ASN A 121 -14.57 11.12 16.31
C ASN A 121 -13.25 10.84 15.55
N TYR A 122 -12.80 9.59 15.52
CA TYR A 122 -11.71 9.16 14.65
C TYR A 122 -12.21 8.94 13.21
N ILE A 123 -11.33 9.16 12.22
CA ILE A 123 -11.64 8.96 10.79
C ILE A 123 -11.28 7.53 10.33
N GLY A 124 -10.39 6.84 11.05
CA GLY A 124 -10.03 5.45 10.80
C GLY A 124 -9.07 4.87 11.84
N LEU A 125 -8.73 3.59 11.69
CA LEU A 125 -7.73 2.87 12.47
C LEU A 125 -6.65 2.38 11.50
N LEU A 126 -5.40 2.74 11.75
CA LEU A 126 -4.24 2.27 10.98
C LEU A 126 -3.39 1.41 11.91
N ASP A 127 -3.26 0.12 11.58
CA ASP A 127 -2.34 -0.84 12.22
C ASP A 127 -2.17 -0.66 13.75
N GLY A 128 -3.26 -0.86 14.50
CA GLY A 128 -3.27 -0.80 15.96
C GLY A 128 -3.07 0.59 16.57
N THR A 129 -2.86 1.63 15.77
CA THR A 129 -2.66 3.00 16.23
C THR A 129 -3.82 3.88 15.78
N LEU A 130 -4.57 4.38 16.75
CA LEU A 130 -5.58 5.42 16.52
C LEU A 130 -4.81 6.71 16.20
N VAL A 131 -4.88 7.16 14.94
CA VAL A 131 -4.37 8.48 14.56
C VAL A 131 -5.50 9.50 14.81
N PRO A 132 -5.42 10.35 15.83
CA PRO A 132 -6.44 11.35 16.10
C PRO A 132 -6.30 12.48 15.07
N ILE A 133 -7.11 12.43 14.01
CA ILE A 133 -7.30 13.60 13.14
C ILE A 133 -8.52 14.33 13.67
N LYS A 134 -8.29 15.46 14.36
CA LYS A 134 -9.37 16.32 14.83
C LYS A 134 -10.10 16.85 13.59
N CYS A 135 -11.34 16.43 13.42
CA CYS A 135 -12.23 16.99 12.43
C CYS A 135 -12.54 18.45 12.83
N CYS A 136 -11.81 19.40 12.26
CA CYS A 136 -12.16 20.83 12.32
C CYS A 136 -13.26 21.11 11.28
N LEU A 137 -14.42 20.48 11.42
CA LEU A 137 -15.61 21.00 10.75
C LEU A 137 -16.13 22.15 11.60
N TYR A 138 -16.22 23.31 10.95
CA TYR A 138 -16.61 24.61 11.50
C TYR A 138 -17.81 24.51 12.45
N GLN A 139 -17.68 25.18 13.60
CA GLN A 139 -18.80 25.57 14.47
C GLN A 139 -19.70 26.57 13.74
#